data_AF-A0A7J2X4C7-F1
#
_entry.id   AF-A0A7J2X4C7-F1
#
_cell.length_a   1.000
_cell.length_b   1.000
_cell.length_c   1.000
_cell.angle_alpha   90.00
_cell.angle_beta   90.00
_cell.angle_gamma   90.00
#
_symmetry.space_group_name_H-M   'P 1'
#
loop_
_entity.id
_entity.type
_entity.pdbx_description
1 polymer ?
#
loop_
_entity_poly.entity_id
_entity_poly.type
_entity_poly.pdbx_seq_one_letter_code
_entity_poly.pdbx_strand_id
1 'polypeptide(L)'
;MNMHKIRVAIGVCEDDTLCMSHFGDLDYYMIYDVYVEGGDIDFKFVEKRLDKAKEVMEKVHGDPNKFKAIINVLPDVDVFAGLMFGPNIRLILSKTSKMPIVLK
;
A
#
# COMPACT_ATOMS: atom_id res chain seq x y z
N MET A 1 -26.95 -1.09 -8.41
CA MET A 1 -25.84 -1.13 -9.38
C MET A 1 -24.57 -1.27 -8.56
N ASN A 2 -23.71 -2.25 -8.85
CA ASN A 2 -22.45 -2.38 -8.11
C ASN A 2 -21.46 -1.37 -8.69
N MET A 3 -21.29 -0.25 -8.00
CA MET A 3 -20.25 0.72 -8.30
C MET A 3 -18.89 0.03 -8.12
N HIS A 4 -18.07 0.01 -9.17
CA HIS A 4 -16.74 -0.61 -9.07
C HIS A 4 -15.87 0.26 -8.18
N LYS A 5 -15.33 -0.34 -7.12
CA LYS A 5 -14.51 0.32 -6.11
C LYS A 5 -13.12 -0.31 -6.08
N ILE A 6 -12.08 0.52 -6.11
CA ILE A 6 -10.68 0.13 -5.90
C ILE A 6 -10.19 0.83 -4.64
N ARG A 7 -9.65 0.09 -3.67
CA ARG A 7 -9.02 0.68 -2.49
C ARG A 7 -7.52 0.83 -2.69
N VAL A 8 -7.03 2.06 -2.54
CA VAL A 8 -5.64 2.44 -2.79
C VAL A 8 -5.00 2.90 -1.48
N ALA A 9 -3.83 2.37 -1.15
CA ALA A 9 -2.96 2.89 -0.09
C ALA A 9 -1.79 3.66 -0.71
N ILE A 10 -1.65 4.92 -0.34
CA ILE A 10 -0.52 5.77 -0.69
C ILE A 10 0.42 5.84 0.51
N GLY A 11 1.67 5.46 0.31
CA GLY A 11 2.67 5.49 1.35
C GLY A 11 3.21 6.89 1.64
N VAL A 12 3.16 7.33 2.90
CA VAL A 12 3.55 8.69 3.32
C VAL A 12 4.37 8.72 4.61
N CYS A 13 5.06 9.83 4.81
CA CYS A 13 5.84 10.15 5.99
C CYS A 13 4.96 10.79 7.06
N GLU A 14 5.53 11.03 8.25
CA GLU A 14 4.79 11.66 9.35
C GLU A 14 4.15 13.00 8.97
N ASP A 15 4.82 13.78 8.12
CA ASP A 15 4.39 15.08 7.60
C ASP A 15 3.44 15.02 6.39
N ASP A 16 2.87 13.85 6.10
CA ASP A 16 1.96 13.59 4.97
C ASP A 16 2.57 13.80 3.58
N THR A 17 3.91 13.82 3.47
CA THR A 17 4.62 13.79 2.18
C THR A 17 4.91 12.37 1.70
N LEU A 18 5.16 12.19 0.40
CA LEU A 18 5.61 10.89 -0.11
C LEU A 18 7.01 10.56 0.43
N CYS A 19 7.18 9.38 1.02
CA CYS A 19 8.49 8.96 1.53
C CYS A 19 9.38 8.35 0.46
N MET A 20 10.64 8.77 0.44
CA MET A 20 11.75 8.07 -0.22
C MET A 20 12.25 6.88 0.62
N SER A 21 11.33 5.96 0.94
CA SER A 21 11.59 4.72 1.68
C SER A 21 10.84 3.56 1.04
N HIS A 22 11.26 2.33 1.31
CA HIS A 22 10.52 1.16 0.85
C HIS A 22 9.09 1.19 1.40
N PHE A 23 8.14 0.74 0.60
CA PHE A 23 6.71 0.73 0.97
C PHE A 23 6.38 0.03 2.29
N GLY A 24 7.21 -0.90 2.77
CA GLY A 24 7.02 -1.54 4.09
C GLY A 24 7.70 -0.86 5.27
N ASP A 25 8.37 0.26 5.02
CA ASP A 25 9.18 1.03 5.97
C ASP A 25 8.76 2.50 5.96
N LEU A 26 7.45 2.73 5.97
CA LEU A 26 6.82 4.05 5.95
C LEU A 26 6.32 4.43 7.35
N ASP A 27 5.88 5.67 7.54
CA ASP A 27 5.21 6.04 8.79
C ASP A 27 3.71 5.71 8.69
N TYR A 28 3.07 6.09 7.58
CA TYR A 28 1.64 5.91 7.39
C TYR A 28 1.26 5.53 5.95
N TYR A 29 0.04 5.05 5.82
CA TYR A 29 -0.67 4.88 4.57
C TYR A 29 -1.90 5.79 4.56
N MET A 30 -2.02 6.67 3.57
CA MET A 30 -3.27 7.37 3.28
C MET A 30 -4.13 6.48 2.39
N ILE A 31 -5.32 6.11 2.87
CA ILE A 31 -6.19 5.15 2.18
C ILE A 31 -7.34 5.88 1.52
N TYR A 32 -7.54 5.58 0.24
CA TYR A 32 -8.61 6.14 -0.58
C TYR A 32 -9.41 5.01 -1.21
N ASP A 33 -10.73 5.23 -1.33
CA ASP A 33 -11.57 4.49 -2.25
C ASP A 33 -11.69 5.28 -3.55
N VAL A 34 -11.46 4.59 -4.67
CA VAL A 34 -11.67 5.10 -6.02
C VAL A 34 -12.91 4.43 -6.59
N TYR A 35 -13.92 5.21 -6.92
CA TYR A 35 -15.15 4.73 -7.52
C TYR A 35 -15.16 5.05 -9.01
N VAL A 36 -15.48 4.06 -9.84
CA VAL A 36 -15.56 4.21 -11.31
C VAL A 36 -16.94 3.81 -11.78
N GLU A 37 -17.67 4.75 -12.38
CA GLU A 37 -19.00 4.53 -12.93
C GLU A 37 -19.23 5.44 -14.14
N GLY A 38 -19.76 4.91 -15.24
CA GLY A 38 -20.18 5.73 -16.38
C GLY A 38 -19.08 6.50 -17.13
N GLY A 39 -17.80 6.28 -16.80
CA GLY A 39 -16.66 7.07 -17.31
C GLY A 39 -16.18 8.16 -16.34
N ASP A 40 -16.87 8.35 -15.21
CA ASP A 40 -16.50 9.26 -14.13
C ASP A 40 -15.69 8.53 -13.06
N ILE A 41 -14.84 9.29 -12.35
CA ILE A 41 -14.02 8.81 -11.23
C ILE A 41 -14.24 9.73 -10.03
N ASP A 42 -14.60 9.14 -8.89
CA ASP A 42 -14.64 9.82 -7.59
C ASP A 42 -13.60 9.24 -6.63
N PHE A 43 -13.00 10.12 -5.82
CA PHE A 43 -11.96 9.77 -4.85
C PHE A 43 -12.42 10.14 -3.45
N LYS A 44 -12.52 9.14 -2.57
CA LYS A 44 -12.91 9.35 -1.18
C LYS A 44 -11.79 8.95 -0.23
N PHE A 45 -11.31 9.90 0.57
CA PHE A 45 -10.43 9.58 1.69
C PHE A 45 -11.17 8.71 2.71
N VAL A 46 -10.54 7.59 3.09
CA VAL A 46 -11.09 6.62 4.03
C VAL A 46 -10.48 6.84 5.41
N GLU A 47 -9.16 6.74 5.51
CA GLU A 47 -8.42 6.89 6.76
C GLU A 47 -6.91 7.05 6.52
N LYS A 48 -6.20 7.46 7.59
CA LYS A 48 -4.74 7.39 7.68
C LYS A 48 -4.40 6.20 8.60
N ARG A 49 -3.64 5.23 8.09
CA ARG A 49 -3.31 3.98 8.80
C ARG A 49 -1.82 3.93 9.10
N LEU A 50 -1.46 3.68 10.37
CA LEU A 50 -0.06 3.54 10.79
C LEU A 50 0.58 2.29 10.17
N ASP A 51 1.82 2.40 9.69
CA ASP A 51 2.58 1.25 9.20
C ASP A 51 3.19 0.44 10.35
N LYS A 52 2.40 -0.50 10.88
CA LYS A 52 2.88 -1.47 11.88
C LYS A 52 3.86 -2.50 11.31
N ALA A 53 4.00 -2.61 9.99
CA ALA A 53 4.98 -3.50 9.41
C ALA A 53 6.40 -2.97 9.61
N LYS A 54 6.59 -1.65 9.79
CA LYS A 54 7.87 -1.01 10.11
C LYS A 54 8.56 -1.63 11.34
N GLU A 55 7.79 -2.06 12.34
CA GLU A 55 8.30 -2.65 13.59
C GLU A 55 8.74 -4.12 13.44
N VAL A 56 8.41 -4.78 12.33
CA VAL A 56 8.81 -6.17 12.11
C VAL A 56 10.30 -6.22 11.77
N MET A 57 11.07 -6.81 12.67
CA MET A 57 12.50 -7.04 12.49
C MET A 57 12.74 -7.97 11.31
N GLU A 58 13.44 -7.47 10.29
CA GLU A 58 13.92 -8.28 9.18
C GLU A 58 15.21 -9.01 9.59
N LYS A 59 15.25 -10.33 9.39
CA LYS A 59 16.50 -11.10 9.59
C LYS A 59 17.41 -11.02 8.36
N VAL A 60 16.81 -10.79 7.20
CA VAL A 60 17.46 -10.65 5.90
C VAL A 60 16.72 -9.58 5.10
N HIS A 61 17.41 -8.87 4.21
CA HIS A 61 16.75 -7.88 3.35
C HIS A 61 15.70 -8.56 2.45
N GLY A 62 14.45 -8.10 2.53
CA GLY A 62 13.33 -8.76 1.85
C GLY A 62 12.81 -9.97 2.62
N ASP A 63 12.78 -9.88 3.95
CA ASP A 63 12.28 -10.96 4.80
C ASP A 63 10.79 -11.21 4.46
N PRO A 64 10.38 -12.46 4.14
CA PRO A 64 8.98 -12.76 3.87
C PRO A 64 8.02 -12.44 5.02
N ASN A 65 8.52 -12.32 6.25
CA ASN A 65 7.72 -11.87 7.39
C ASN A 65 7.32 -10.40 7.26
N LYS A 66 8.20 -9.56 6.70
CA LYS A 66 7.88 -8.16 6.39
C LYS A 66 6.77 -8.07 5.35
N PHE A 67 6.85 -8.89 4.29
CA PHE A 67 5.76 -9.04 3.33
C PHE A 67 4.43 -9.41 4.01
N LYS A 68 4.41 -10.45 4.84
CA LYS A 68 3.18 -10.86 5.56
C LYS A 68 2.64 -9.74 6.45
N ALA A 69 3.52 -8.99 7.09
CA ALA A 69 3.13 -7.86 7.94
C ALA A 69 2.43 -6.77 7.12
N ILE A 70 2.96 -6.37 5.96
CA ILE A 70 2.32 -5.40 5.06
C ILE A 70 0.94 -5.89 4.63
N ILE A 71 0.83 -7.17 4.23
CA ILE A 71 -0.46 -7.76 3.83
C ILE A 71 -1.47 -7.75 4.98
N ASN A 72 -1.02 -7.97 6.22
CA ASN A 72 -1.88 -7.91 7.40
C ASN A 72 -2.26 -6.47 7.82
N VAL A 73 -1.41 -5.48 7.54
CA VAL A 73 -1.72 -4.06 7.76
C VAL A 73 -2.71 -3.56 6.71
N LEU A 74 -2.62 -4.06 5.47
CA LEU A 74 -3.42 -3.63 4.32
C LEU A 74 -4.23 -4.78 3.69
N PRO A 75 -5.04 -5.53 4.48
CA PRO A 75 -5.74 -6.71 3.97
C PRO A 75 -6.82 -6.33 2.95
N ASP A 76 -7.46 -5.17 3.15
CA ASP A 76 -8.58 -4.62 2.41
C ASP A 76 -8.18 -3.71 1.23
N VAL A 77 -6.88 -3.49 1.04
CA VAL A 77 -6.34 -2.61 -0.01
C VAL A 77 -6.01 -3.40 -1.26
N ASP A 78 -6.39 -2.88 -2.42
CA ASP A 78 -6.14 -3.48 -3.72
C ASP A 78 -4.84 -2.99 -4.35
N VAL A 79 -4.52 -1.70 -4.18
CA VAL A 79 -3.37 -1.03 -4.82
C VAL A 79 -2.45 -0.42 -3.78
N PHE A 80 -1.15 -0.65 -3.94
CA PHE A 80 -0.09 -0.05 -3.14
C PHE A 80 0.65 0.97 -3.99
N ALA A 81 0.59 2.24 -3.64
CA ALA A 81 1.27 3.32 -4.37
C ALA A 81 2.38 3.92 -3.51
N GLY A 82 3.61 3.93 -4.02
CA GLY A 82 4.76 4.50 -3.32
C GLY A 82 5.95 4.78 -4.23
N LEU A 83 6.94 5.49 -3.71
CA LEU A 83 8.14 5.87 -4.47
C LEU A 83 9.16 4.73 -4.58
N MET A 84 9.22 3.84 -3.58
CA MET A 84 10.17 2.73 -3.58
C MET A 84 9.54 1.43 -3.07
N PHE A 85 9.93 0.32 -3.67
CA PHE A 85 9.58 -1.01 -3.21
C PHE A 85 10.84 -1.88 -3.09
N GLY A 86 10.96 -2.58 -1.97
CA GLY A 86 12.01 -3.57 -1.77
C GLY A 86 11.75 -4.88 -2.52
N PRO A 87 12.58 -5.92 -2.27
CA PRO A 87 12.49 -7.22 -2.96
C PRO A 87 11.12 -7.91 -2.82
N ASN A 88 10.39 -7.59 -1.75
CA ASN A 88 9.07 -8.13 -1.44
C ASN A 88 7.97 -7.77 -2.46
N ILE A 89 8.21 -6.82 -3.38
CA ILE A 89 7.31 -6.56 -4.51
C ILE A 89 7.04 -7.83 -5.34
N ARG A 90 8.05 -8.70 -5.49
CA ARG A 90 7.90 -9.99 -6.20
C ARG A 90 6.95 -10.93 -5.47
N LEU A 91 6.93 -10.91 -4.14
CA LEU A 91 6.00 -11.71 -3.34
C LEU A 91 4.57 -11.16 -3.44
N ILE A 92 4.40 -9.83 -3.41
CA ILE A 92 3.09 -9.19 -3.60
C ILE A 92 2.48 -9.65 -4.94
N LEU A 93 3.24 -9.51 -6.02
CA LEU A 93 2.79 -9.87 -7.38
C LEU A 93 2.53 -11.37 -7.58
N SER A 94 3.29 -12.25 -6.91
CA SER A 94 3.18 -13.71 -7.11
C SER A 94 2.29 -14.43 -6.10
N LYS A 95 1.94 -13.80 -4.98
CA LYS A 95 1.19 -14.43 -3.87
C LYS A 95 -0.15 -13.74 -3.55
N THR A 96 -0.44 -12.60 -4.14
CA THR A 96 -1.65 -11.82 -3.85
C THR A 96 -2.28 -11.28 -5.14
N SER A 97 -3.51 -10.78 -5.05
CA SER A 97 -4.16 -10.01 -6.12
C SER A 97 -3.87 -8.51 -6.03
N LYS A 98 -2.98 -8.08 -5.13
CA LYS A 98 -2.69 -6.67 -4.88
C LYS A 98 -1.71 -6.13 -5.92
N MET A 99 -1.90 -4.89 -6.32
CA MET A 99 -1.10 -4.23 -7.37
C MET A 99 -0.18 -3.17 -6.78
N PRO A 100 1.15 -3.38 -6.77
CA PRO A 100 2.12 -2.33 -6.47
C PRO A 100 2.32 -1.40 -7.67
N ILE A 101 2.27 -0.10 -7.44
CA ILE A 101 2.55 0.96 -8.41
C ILE A 101 3.71 1.80 -7.87
N VAL A 102 4.80 1.83 -8.63
CA VAL A 102 5.96 2.69 -8.35
C VAL A 102 5.73 4.04 -9.01
N LEU A 103 5.62 5.09 -8.22
CA LEU A 103 5.48 6.47 -8.71
C LEU A 103 6.84 6.97 -9.22
N LYS A 104 6.86 7.69 -10.35
CA LYS A 104 8.06 8.26 -10.98
C LYS A 104 7.99 9.78 -11.03
#